data_AF-A0A6L4YA03-F1
#
_entry.id   AF-A0A6L4YA03-F1
#
_cell.length_a   1.000
_cell.length_b   1.000
_cell.length_c   1.000
_cell.angle_alpha   90.00
_cell.angle_beta   90.00
_cell.angle_gamma   90.00
#
_symmetry.space_group_name_H-M   'P 1'
#
loop_
_entity.id
_entity.type
_entity.pdbx_description
1 polymer ?
#
loop_
_entity_poly.entity_id
_entity_poly.type
_entity_poly.pdbx_seq_one_letter_code
_entity_poly.pdbx_strand_id
1 'polypeptide(L)'
;MYEEKEERFTKEEIKKGVEDFLKYVGYTILQPKYIGFALPDIHVERKEGNKKHEVIGVIKKDISEAIEGFRELAAAKCVLGSKVDYALILPPVSEYFFLAFLIREEEWWFTVKDHSFMMWLVNPDRDKVDCFVGWPQDKKFEDYFSLTGSADGIIGQEASKKMMAEEF
;
A
#
# COMPACT_ATOMS: atom_id res chain seq x y z
N MET A 1 6.14 23.62 -20.03
CA MET A 1 4.87 23.79 -19.30
C MET A 1 4.40 22.39 -18.94
N TYR A 2 4.66 21.95 -17.72
CA TYR A 2 4.08 20.71 -17.22
C TYR A 2 2.74 21.11 -16.62
N GLU A 3 1.65 20.72 -17.28
CA GLU A 3 0.32 20.87 -16.71
C GLU A 3 0.26 19.98 -15.46
N GLU A 4 0.26 20.63 -14.29
CA GLU A 4 -0.22 20.07 -13.04
C GLU A 4 -1.68 19.67 -13.25
N LYS A 5 -1.93 18.38 -13.48
CA LYS A 5 -3.26 17.81 -13.30
C LYS A 5 -3.35 17.29 -11.88
N GLU A 6 -3.80 18.19 -10.99
CA GLU A 6 -4.41 17.82 -9.72
C GLU A 6 -5.50 16.76 -9.97
N GLU A 7 -5.38 15.62 -9.28
CA GLU A 7 -6.31 14.46 -9.28
C GLU A 7 -6.70 13.87 -10.64
N ARG A 8 -5.89 12.93 -11.14
CA ARG A 8 -6.26 12.15 -12.32
C ARG A 8 -7.32 11.08 -12.06
N PHE A 9 -7.44 10.56 -10.83
CA PHE A 9 -8.35 9.47 -10.49
C PHE A 9 -9.07 9.72 -9.17
N THR A 10 -10.38 9.48 -9.15
CA THR A 10 -11.22 9.51 -7.96
C THR A 10 -10.96 8.30 -7.05
N LYS A 11 -11.33 8.42 -5.77
CA LYS A 11 -11.23 7.32 -4.81
C LYS A 11 -12.01 6.08 -5.28
N GLU A 12 -13.18 6.29 -5.88
CA GLU A 12 -14.05 5.25 -6.43
C GLU A 12 -13.43 4.53 -7.63
N GLU A 13 -12.76 5.25 -8.53
CA GLU A 13 -12.03 4.66 -9.66
C GLU A 13 -10.86 3.80 -9.19
N ILE A 14 -10.08 4.31 -8.22
CA ILE A 14 -9.01 3.54 -7.59
C ILE A 14 -9.57 2.30 -6.91
N LYS A 15 -10.64 2.45 -6.12
CA LYS A 15 -11.30 1.34 -5.42
C LYS A 15 -11.74 0.27 -6.39
N LYS A 16 -12.42 0.65 -7.47
CA LYS A 16 -12.86 -0.29 -8.49
C LYS A 16 -11.69 -1.02 -9.14
N GLY A 17 -10.63 -0.28 -9.51
CA GLY A 17 -9.42 -0.88 -10.10
C GLY A 17 -8.77 -1.92 -9.17
N VAL A 18 -8.70 -1.64 -7.87
CA VAL A 18 -8.19 -2.60 -6.88
C VAL A 18 -9.11 -3.79 -6.70
N GLU A 19 -10.42 -3.58 -6.59
CA GLU A 19 -11.38 -4.67 -6.44
C GLU A 19 -11.35 -5.61 -7.65
N ASP A 20 -11.28 -5.08 -8.86
CA ASP A 20 -11.24 -5.87 -10.08
C ASP A 20 -9.91 -6.64 -10.21
N PHE A 21 -8.78 -6.01 -9.85
CA PHE A 21 -7.49 -6.69 -9.72
C PHE A 21 -7.54 -7.83 -8.69
N LEU A 22 -8.07 -7.59 -7.49
CA LEU A 22 -8.14 -8.59 -6.43
C LEU A 22 -9.06 -9.77 -6.82
N LYS A 23 -10.20 -9.50 -7.45
CA LYS A 23 -11.07 -10.54 -8.02
C LYS A 23 -10.33 -11.38 -9.06
N TYR A 24 -9.53 -10.75 -9.92
CA TYR A 24 -8.72 -11.44 -10.92
C TYR A 24 -7.64 -12.34 -10.30
N VAL A 25 -7.02 -11.90 -9.20
CA VAL A 25 -6.11 -12.73 -8.37
C VAL A 25 -6.88 -13.87 -7.68
N GLY A 26 -8.20 -13.78 -7.54
CA GLY A 26 -9.07 -14.81 -6.96
C GLY A 26 -9.46 -14.54 -5.50
N TYR A 27 -9.38 -13.29 -5.06
CA TYR A 27 -9.90 -12.85 -3.78
C TYR A 27 -11.40 -12.61 -3.84
N THR A 28 -12.08 -12.85 -2.72
CA THR A 28 -13.48 -12.49 -2.51
C THR A 28 -13.56 -11.17 -1.75
N ILE A 29 -14.32 -10.22 -2.28
CA ILE A 29 -14.59 -8.95 -1.60
C ILE A 29 -15.57 -9.18 -0.45
N LEU A 30 -15.19 -8.76 0.75
CA LEU A 30 -16.02 -8.84 1.95
C LEU A 30 -16.83 -7.56 2.11
N GLN A 31 -17.95 -7.65 2.84
CA GLN A 31 -18.73 -6.46 3.16
C GLN A 31 -17.93 -5.50 4.05
N PRO A 32 -17.98 -4.19 3.79
CA PRO A 32 -17.33 -3.20 4.63
C PRO A 32 -17.81 -3.32 6.07
N LYS A 33 -16.87 -3.41 7.00
CA LYS A 33 -17.14 -3.42 8.44
C LYS A 33 -16.04 -2.69 9.17
N TYR A 34 -16.40 -2.07 10.30
CA TYR A 34 -15.41 -1.47 11.19
C TYR A 34 -14.48 -2.54 11.76
N ILE A 35 -13.18 -2.24 11.76
CA ILE A 35 -12.13 -3.01 12.40
C ILE A 35 -11.55 -2.09 13.49
N GLY A 36 -12.01 -2.28 14.72
CA GLY A 36 -11.78 -1.29 15.77
C GLY A 36 -12.45 0.03 15.40
N PHE A 37 -11.64 1.07 15.20
CA PHE A 37 -12.09 2.41 14.82
C PHE A 37 -11.84 2.76 13.34
N ALA A 38 -11.28 1.83 12.56
CA ALA A 38 -11.03 2.04 11.13
C ALA A 38 -12.12 1.36 10.30
N LEU A 39 -12.64 2.07 9.29
CA LEU A 39 -13.47 1.49 8.24
C LEU A 39 -12.61 1.39 6.98
N PRO A 40 -12.05 0.22 6.65
CA PRO A 40 -11.18 0.11 5.48
C PRO A 40 -11.98 0.25 4.19
N ASP A 41 -11.31 0.76 3.16
CA ASP A 41 -11.88 0.89 1.83
C ASP A 41 -11.97 -0.46 1.11
N ILE A 42 -11.00 -1.33 1.39
CA ILE A 42 -10.87 -2.67 0.85
C ILE A 42 -10.78 -3.67 2.00
N HIS A 43 -11.62 -4.70 1.96
CA HIS A 43 -11.50 -5.87 2.82
C HIS A 43 -11.74 -7.12 1.98
N VAL A 44 -10.72 -7.95 1.82
CA VAL A 44 -10.80 -9.14 0.97
C VAL A 44 -10.20 -10.36 1.62
N GLU A 45 -10.67 -11.54 1.23
CA GLU A 45 -10.06 -12.82 1.61
C GLU A 45 -9.89 -13.78 0.44
N ARG A 46 -8.86 -14.62 0.53
CA ARG A 46 -8.65 -15.78 -0.34
C ARG A 46 -8.31 -16.98 0.53
N LYS A 47 -8.86 -18.14 0.19
CA LYS A 47 -8.55 -19.42 0.86
C LYS A 47 -7.77 -20.32 -0.09
N GLU A 48 -6.69 -20.89 0.39
CA GLU A 48 -5.85 -21.86 -0.32
C GLU A 48 -5.62 -23.07 0.59
N GLY A 49 -6.44 -24.11 0.42
CA GLY A 49 -6.47 -25.24 1.33
C GLY A 49 -6.78 -24.79 2.76
N ASN A 50 -5.82 -24.99 3.67
CA ASN A 50 -5.92 -24.58 5.08
C ASN A 50 -5.39 -23.16 5.35
N LYS A 51 -4.81 -22.49 4.34
CA LYS A 51 -4.32 -21.11 4.50
C LYS A 51 -5.42 -20.13 4.14
N LYS A 52 -5.56 -19.10 4.97
CA LYS A 52 -6.38 -17.94 4.70
C LYS A 52 -5.45 -16.75 4.49
N HIS A 53 -5.61 -16.08 3.36
CA HIS A 53 -4.98 -14.80 3.05
C HIS A 53 -6.06 -13.73 3.18
N GLU A 54 -5.73 -12.62 3.83
CA GLU A 54 -6.65 -11.51 4.08
C GLU A 54 -5.90 -10.21 3.87
N VAL A 55 -6.51 -9.28 3.14
CA VAL A 55 -5.94 -7.96 2.86
C VAL A 55 -6.91 -6.89 3.31
N ILE A 56 -6.37 -5.92 4.05
CA ILE A 56 -7.03 -4.67 4.45
C ILE A 56 -6.37 -3.54 3.69
N GLY A 57 -7.16 -2.76 2.96
CA GLY A 57 -6.68 -1.62 2.18
C GLY A 57 -7.35 -0.32 2.59
N VAL A 58 -6.56 0.74 2.67
CA VAL A 58 -7.01 2.13 2.84
C VAL A 58 -6.59 2.90 1.61
N ILE A 59 -7.52 3.60 0.97
CA ILE A 59 -7.28 4.38 -0.25
C ILE A 59 -7.19 5.85 0.14
N LYS A 60 -6.07 6.48 -0.24
CA LYS A 60 -5.84 7.91 -0.04
C LYS A 60 -5.70 8.64 -1.37
N LYS A 61 -5.98 9.95 -1.34
CA LYS A 61 -6.01 10.80 -2.54
C LYS A 61 -4.65 10.91 -3.21
N ASP A 62 -3.60 11.06 -2.41
CA ASP A 62 -2.23 11.18 -2.90
C ASP A 62 -1.23 10.88 -1.76
N ILE A 63 0.05 10.98 -2.08
CA ILE A 63 1.15 10.67 -1.16
C ILE A 63 1.17 11.59 0.08
N SER A 64 0.61 12.80 0.02
CA SER A 64 0.57 13.72 1.16
C SER A 64 -0.30 13.20 2.31
N GLU A 65 -1.27 12.35 2.01
CA GLU A 65 -2.16 11.69 2.97
C GLU A 65 -1.62 10.33 3.46
N ALA A 66 -0.41 9.93 3.04
CA ALA A 66 0.13 8.60 3.34
C ALA A 66 0.26 8.32 4.85
N ILE A 67 0.71 9.31 5.63
CA ILE A 67 0.83 9.17 7.09
C ILE A 67 -0.54 8.89 7.74
N GLU A 68 -1.58 9.61 7.30
CA GLU A 68 -2.93 9.37 7.79
C GLU A 68 -3.41 7.96 7.42
N GLY A 69 -3.16 7.52 6.18
CA GLY A 69 -3.48 6.17 5.73
C GLY A 69 -2.78 5.09 6.56
N PHE A 70 -1.49 5.26 6.87
CA PHE A 70 -0.77 4.34 7.73
C PHE A 70 -1.30 4.31 9.17
N ARG A 71 -1.77 5.45 9.70
CA ARG A 71 -2.40 5.50 11.02
C ARG A 71 -3.70 4.70 11.06
N GLU A 72 -4.52 4.76 10.00
CA GLU A 72 -5.73 3.94 9.88
C GLU A 72 -5.40 2.44 9.79
N LEU A 73 -4.37 2.07 9.01
CA LEU A 73 -3.90 0.69 8.92
C LEU A 73 -3.34 0.19 10.26
N ALA A 74 -2.64 1.04 11.02
CA ALA A 74 -2.19 0.72 12.36
C ALA A 74 -3.35 0.46 13.32
N ALA A 75 -4.41 1.27 13.26
CA ALA A 75 -5.62 1.04 14.04
C ALA A 75 -6.27 -0.31 13.72
N ALA A 76 -6.36 -0.68 12.44
CA ALA A 76 -6.86 -1.99 12.03
C ALA A 76 -5.93 -3.13 12.51
N LYS A 77 -4.60 -2.94 12.39
CA LYS A 77 -3.59 -3.92 12.78
C LYS A 77 -3.56 -4.20 14.27
N CYS A 78 -3.83 -3.20 15.12
CA CYS A 78 -3.99 -3.40 16.56
C CYS A 78 -5.09 -4.41 16.91
N VAL A 79 -6.08 -4.59 16.04
CA VAL A 79 -7.21 -5.52 16.26
C VAL A 79 -6.96 -6.88 15.59
N LEU A 80 -6.46 -6.88 14.35
CA LEU A 80 -6.33 -8.11 13.54
C LEU A 80 -4.94 -8.77 13.61
N GLY A 81 -3.93 -8.06 14.10
CA GLY A 81 -2.57 -8.56 14.25
C GLY A 81 -1.84 -8.79 12.93
N SER A 82 -0.74 -9.54 12.96
CA SER A 82 0.20 -9.66 11.84
C SER A 82 -0.11 -10.76 10.80
N LYS A 83 -1.24 -11.47 10.94
CA LYS A 83 -1.66 -12.53 9.99
C LYS A 83 -2.43 -11.99 8.77
N VAL A 84 -2.59 -10.67 8.72
CA VAL A 84 -3.33 -9.94 7.69
C VAL A 84 -2.35 -9.00 7.01
N ASP A 85 -2.53 -8.83 5.72
CA ASP A 85 -1.78 -7.90 4.90
C ASP A 85 -2.47 -6.53 4.91
N TYR A 86 -1.69 -5.46 5.07
CA TYR A 86 -2.20 -4.09 5.19
C TYR A 86 -1.60 -3.22 4.11
N ALA A 87 -2.44 -2.69 3.22
CA ALA A 87 -2.02 -1.92 2.06
C ALA A 87 -2.54 -0.48 2.13
N LEU A 88 -1.62 0.48 2.09
CA LEU A 88 -1.94 1.85 1.71
C LEU A 88 -2.03 1.89 0.19
N ILE A 89 -3.16 2.32 -0.35
CA ILE A 89 -3.44 2.33 -1.77
C ILE A 89 -3.48 3.78 -2.24
N LEU A 90 -2.69 4.08 -3.26
CA LEU A 90 -2.56 5.43 -3.82
C LEU A 90 -2.76 5.39 -5.34
N PRO A 91 -3.18 6.52 -5.94
CA PRO A 91 -3.09 6.68 -7.39
C PRO A 91 -1.62 6.68 -7.85
N PRO A 92 -1.36 6.71 -9.17
CA PRO A 92 0.01 6.69 -9.66
C PRO A 92 0.74 7.94 -9.23
N VAL A 93 1.88 7.77 -8.57
CA VAL A 93 2.79 8.86 -8.17
C VAL A 93 4.07 8.72 -8.98
N SER A 94 4.69 9.85 -9.33
CA SER A 94 6.04 9.81 -9.92
C SER A 94 7.01 9.16 -8.94
N GLU A 95 7.78 8.18 -9.41
CA GLU A 95 8.80 7.48 -8.60
C GLU A 95 9.74 8.47 -7.89
N TYR A 96 10.11 9.56 -8.56
CA TYR A 96 10.93 10.63 -7.97
C TYR A 96 10.27 11.29 -6.75
N PHE A 97 9.00 11.70 -6.86
CA PHE A 97 8.27 12.34 -5.75
C PHE A 97 8.06 11.37 -4.59
N PHE A 98 7.87 10.09 -4.91
CA PHE A 98 7.67 9.03 -3.93
C PHE A 98 8.95 8.73 -3.14
N LEU A 99 10.09 8.57 -3.83
CA LEU A 99 11.39 8.40 -3.19
C LEU A 99 11.74 9.63 -2.34
N ALA A 100 11.49 10.84 -2.85
CA ALA A 100 11.72 12.06 -2.10
C ALA A 100 10.86 12.13 -0.83
N PHE A 101 9.58 11.71 -0.89
CA PHE A 101 8.72 11.61 0.28
C PHE A 101 9.28 10.64 1.32
N LEU A 102 9.66 9.43 0.91
CA LEU A 102 10.16 8.41 1.85
C LEU A 102 11.52 8.77 2.47
N ILE A 103 12.39 9.45 1.72
CA ILE A 103 13.65 9.97 2.25
C ILE A 103 13.40 11.14 3.22
N ARG A 104 12.40 11.98 2.94
CA ARG A 104 12.04 13.08 3.85
C ARG A 104 11.44 12.57 5.15
N GLU A 105 10.55 11.59 5.07
CA GLU A 105 9.81 11.02 6.20
C GLU A 105 10.47 9.71 6.69
N GLU A 106 11.78 9.70 6.89
CA GLU A 106 12.56 8.48 7.15
C GLU A 106 12.19 7.77 8.47
N GLU A 107 11.77 8.50 9.50
CA GLU A 107 11.26 7.91 10.74
C GLU A 107 10.01 7.06 10.47
N TRP A 108 9.19 7.48 9.51
CA TRP A 108 8.02 6.74 9.09
C TRP A 108 8.38 5.54 8.24
N TRP A 109 9.48 5.57 7.48
CA TRP A 109 9.95 4.41 6.74
C TRP A 109 10.18 3.21 7.64
N PHE A 110 10.95 3.36 8.72
CA PHE A 110 11.22 2.26 9.65
C PHE A 110 9.93 1.79 10.33
N THR A 111 9.05 2.72 10.71
CA THR A 111 7.73 2.39 11.26
C THR A 111 6.89 1.55 10.28
N VAL A 112 6.84 1.93 9.00
CA VAL A 112 6.13 1.19 7.95
C VAL A 112 6.70 -0.22 7.80
N LYS A 113 8.03 -0.38 7.88
CA LYS A 113 8.70 -1.67 7.82
C LYS A 113 8.45 -2.54 9.04
N ASP A 114 8.55 -2.00 10.25
CA ASP A 114 8.28 -2.70 11.51
C ASP A 114 6.84 -3.21 11.57
N HIS A 115 5.91 -2.40 11.05
CA HIS A 115 4.51 -2.79 10.92
C HIS A 115 4.21 -3.60 9.65
N SER A 116 5.21 -3.93 8.82
CA SER A 116 5.04 -4.71 7.58
C SER A 116 3.89 -4.18 6.71
N PHE A 117 3.71 -2.87 6.67
CA PHE A 117 2.73 -2.24 5.81
C PHE A 117 3.23 -2.24 4.37
N MET A 118 2.29 -2.26 3.44
CA MET A 118 2.55 -2.19 2.02
C MET A 118 2.05 -0.88 1.45
N MET A 119 2.62 -0.49 0.32
CA MET A 119 2.10 0.61 -0.50
C MET A 119 1.85 0.13 -1.91
N TRP A 120 0.61 0.27 -2.37
CA TRP A 120 0.17 -0.10 -3.70
C TRP A 120 -0.11 1.15 -4.53
N LEU A 121 0.37 1.15 -5.76
CA LEU A 121 0.08 2.17 -6.76
C LEU A 121 -0.90 1.60 -7.78
N VAL A 122 -2.00 2.31 -7.99
CA VAL A 122 -3.10 1.83 -8.84
C VAL A 122 -3.29 2.80 -9.99
N ASN A 123 -3.22 2.29 -11.21
CA ASN A 123 -3.50 3.04 -12.43
C ASN A 123 -4.71 2.44 -13.15
N PRO A 124 -5.93 2.97 -12.91
CA PRO A 124 -7.14 2.48 -13.56
C PRO A 124 -7.10 2.56 -15.09
N ASP A 125 -6.48 3.61 -15.68
CA ASP A 125 -6.36 3.75 -17.14
C ASP A 125 -5.55 2.63 -17.80
N ARG A 126 -4.71 1.94 -17.02
CA ARG A 126 -3.80 0.89 -17.51
C ARG A 126 -4.13 -0.48 -16.95
N ASP A 127 -5.23 -0.61 -16.20
CA ASP A 127 -5.58 -1.82 -15.45
C ASP A 127 -4.39 -2.38 -14.64
N LYS A 128 -3.61 -1.47 -14.03
CA LYS A 128 -2.33 -1.80 -13.41
C LYS A 128 -2.37 -1.58 -11.90
N VAL A 129 -1.93 -2.58 -11.14
CA VAL A 129 -1.65 -2.48 -9.71
C VAL A 129 -0.21 -2.92 -9.47
N ASP A 130 0.55 -2.10 -8.76
CA ASP A 130 1.94 -2.37 -8.39
C ASP A 130 2.11 -2.29 -6.87
N CYS A 131 2.82 -3.25 -6.28
CA CYS A 131 3.27 -3.17 -4.88
C CYS A 131 4.68 -2.55 -4.85
N PHE A 132 4.77 -1.31 -4.38
CA PHE A 132 6.02 -0.55 -4.41
C PHE A 132 6.84 -0.68 -3.12
N VAL A 133 6.17 -0.71 -1.97
CA VAL A 133 6.78 -0.92 -0.64
C VAL A 133 6.19 -2.17 -0.01
N GLY A 134 7.05 -2.94 0.67
CA GLY A 134 6.66 -4.20 1.28
C GLY A 134 6.27 -5.25 0.24
N TRP A 135 5.66 -6.34 0.69
CA TRP A 135 5.16 -7.39 -0.19
C TRP A 135 4.07 -8.22 0.49
N PRO A 136 3.03 -8.68 -0.22
CA PRO A 136 2.00 -9.52 0.36
C PRO A 136 2.54 -10.87 0.82
N GLN A 137 1.91 -11.45 1.84
CA GLN A 137 2.21 -12.82 2.28
C GLN A 137 1.71 -13.88 1.29
N ASP A 138 0.67 -13.56 0.51
CA ASP A 138 0.18 -14.42 -0.55
C ASP A 138 1.11 -14.37 -1.76
N LYS A 139 1.92 -15.43 -1.93
CA LYS A 139 2.86 -15.55 -3.06
C LYS A 139 2.20 -15.48 -4.42
N LYS A 140 0.88 -15.70 -4.51
CA LYS A 140 0.17 -15.57 -5.78
C LYS A 140 0.35 -14.17 -6.38
N PHE A 141 0.53 -13.13 -5.59
CA PHE A 141 0.75 -11.78 -6.10
C PHE A 141 2.03 -11.63 -6.95
N GLU A 142 3.02 -12.52 -6.81
CA GLU A 142 4.24 -12.54 -7.64
C GLU A 142 3.93 -12.70 -9.13
N ASP A 143 2.84 -13.38 -9.47
CA ASP A 143 2.42 -13.61 -10.86
C ASP A 143 1.56 -12.46 -11.45
N TYR A 144 1.13 -11.50 -10.62
CA TYR A 144 0.09 -10.52 -10.99
C TYR A 144 0.53 -9.07 -10.84
N PHE A 145 1.40 -8.73 -9.89
CA PHE A 145 1.99 -7.40 -9.88
C PHE A 145 2.90 -7.22 -11.09
N SER A 146 2.88 -6.01 -11.67
CA SER A 146 3.73 -5.77 -12.84
C SER A 146 5.19 -5.49 -12.47
N LEU A 147 5.45 -5.07 -11.23
CA LEU A 147 6.80 -5.00 -10.66
C LEU A 147 7.16 -6.36 -10.06
N THR A 148 8.38 -6.82 -10.32
CA THR A 148 8.91 -8.11 -9.83
C THR A 148 9.54 -8.03 -8.44
N GLY A 149 9.47 -6.87 -7.78
CA GLY A 149 10.02 -6.66 -6.44
C GLY A 149 9.70 -5.28 -5.88
N SER A 150 9.91 -5.11 -4.58
CA SER A 150 9.71 -3.84 -3.87
C SER A 150 10.93 -2.93 -3.94
N ALA A 151 10.71 -1.63 -3.78
CA ALA A 151 11.77 -0.62 -3.70
C ALA A 151 12.47 -0.58 -2.33
N ASP A 152 12.18 -1.53 -1.43
CA ASP A 152 12.58 -1.48 -0.02
C ASP A 152 14.09 -1.35 0.19
N GLY A 153 14.89 -2.02 -0.64
CA GLY A 153 16.36 -1.98 -0.53
C GLY A 153 16.95 -0.60 -0.82
N ILE A 154 16.42 0.08 -1.84
CA ILE A 154 16.88 1.42 -2.24
C ILE A 154 16.49 2.44 -1.16
N ILE A 155 15.23 2.39 -0.72
CA ILE A 155 14.71 3.32 0.29
C ILE A 155 15.45 3.13 1.62
N GLY A 156 15.63 1.88 2.07
CA GLY A 156 16.34 1.57 3.31
C GLY A 156 17.79 2.04 3.30
N GLN A 157 18.47 1.95 2.16
CA GLN A 157 19.84 2.45 2.02
C GLN A 157 19.91 3.97 2.17
N GLU A 158 19.01 4.72 1.51
CA GLU A 158 19.00 6.18 1.58
C GLU A 158 18.57 6.71 2.95
N ALA A 159 17.54 6.12 3.57
CA ALA A 159 17.11 6.46 4.93
C ALA A 159 18.25 6.24 5.95
N SER A 160 18.98 5.12 5.84
CA SER A 160 20.10 4.83 6.74
C SER A 160 21.26 5.82 6.59
N LYS A 161 21.58 6.25 5.36
CA LYS A 161 22.64 7.24 5.11
C LYS A 161 22.32 8.59 5.75
N LYS A 162 21.06 9.03 5.66
CA LYS A 162 20.61 10.31 6.19
C LYS A 162 20.59 10.32 7.72
N MET A 163 20.08 9.25 8.35
CA MET A 163 20.19 9.08 9.81
C MET A 163 21.64 9.17 10.30
N MET A 164 22.58 8.47 9.64
CA MET A 164 24.00 8.57 10.01
C MET A 164 24.54 9.98 9.82
N ALA A 165 24.15 10.71 8.77
CA ALA A 165 24.61 12.07 8.54
C ALA A 165 24.06 13.09 9.56
N GLU A 166 22.94 12.80 10.21
CA GLU A 166 22.33 13.66 11.24
C GLU A 166 22.84 13.35 12.66
N GLU A 167 23.44 12.17 12.87
CA GLU A 167 24.07 11.77 14.14
C GLU A 167 25.52 12.28 14.34
N PHE A 168 26.13 12.89 13.31
CA PHE A 168 27.51 13.41 13.31
C PHE A 168 27.59 14.90 12.93
#